data_AF-A0AA39T8T2-F1
#
_entry.id   AF-A0AA39T8T2-F1
#
_cell.length_a   1.000
_cell.length_b   1.000
_cell.length_c   1.000
_cell.angle_alpha   90.00
_cell.angle_beta   90.00
_cell.angle_gamma   90.00
#
_symmetry.space_group_name_H-M   'P 1'
#
loop_
_entity.id
_entity.type
_entity.pdbx_description
1 polymer ?
#
loop_
_entity_poly.entity_id
_entity_poly.type
_entity_poly.pdbx_seq_one_letter_code
_entity_poly.pdbx_strand_id
1 'polypeptide(L)'
;MALCAWGVRLSTCRRIRGHSQPARTFVRAAERVPYRTKGFQPNLDDLQSYVRRRRELFGSNEILRAALKHGGLMWRLAHDVEGNYSEEFLLTGPSSRVMQIGDVHHTAEGDELWDEILTDDQIDIICGVYKQTDCRAQLTEDVSWFPKPTVWKGCGLDVGFWSADAESWYQHRIAKYISGDFKCENQTQWRKSLKLCRDAPKVAEALETVSRGFLERYVLRRCEFFFSVWLRVEELMMMKR
;
A
#
# COMPACT_ATOMS: atom_id res chain seq x y z
N MET A 1 -15.93 0.48 14.43
CA MET A 1 -14.52 0.78 14.11
C MET A 1 -14.14 -0.06 12.91
N ALA A 2 -13.83 0.57 11.78
CA ALA A 2 -13.41 -0.14 10.59
C ALA A 2 -11.93 -0.56 10.69
N LEU A 3 -11.57 -1.71 10.10
CA LEU A 3 -10.19 -2.23 10.06
C LEU A 3 -9.21 -1.24 9.39
N CYS A 4 -9.70 -0.35 8.52
CA CYS A 4 -8.91 0.67 7.85
C CYS A 4 -8.29 1.72 8.80
N ALA A 5 -8.83 1.87 10.01
CA ALA A 5 -8.26 2.77 11.03
C ALA A 5 -6.97 2.24 11.66
N TRP A 6 -6.64 0.96 11.45
CA TRP A 6 -5.51 0.28 12.08
C TRP A 6 -4.34 0.02 11.12
N GLY A 7 -4.34 0.66 9.94
CA GLY A 7 -3.33 0.42 8.91
C GLY A 7 -3.26 -1.03 8.41
N VAL A 8 -4.37 -1.76 8.53
CA VAL A 8 -4.52 -3.10 7.96
C VAL A 8 -4.62 -2.97 6.44
N ARG A 9 -3.89 -3.82 5.70
CA ARG A 9 -4.03 -3.88 4.24
C ARG A 9 -5.44 -4.36 3.88
N LEU A 10 -6.11 -3.64 2.99
CA LEU A 10 -7.44 -4.00 2.54
C LEU A 10 -7.58 -3.75 1.03
N SER A 11 -8.61 -4.36 0.45
CA SER A 11 -8.99 -4.14 -0.94
C SER A 11 -10.48 -3.87 -1.02
N THR A 12 -10.86 -2.99 -1.95
CA THR A 12 -12.25 -2.56 -2.16
C THR A 12 -12.68 -2.82 -3.60
N CYS A 13 -12.08 -3.84 -4.23
CA CYS A 13 -12.22 -4.17 -5.65
C CYS A 13 -13.63 -3.97 -6.21
N ARG A 14 -13.70 -3.45 -7.43
CA ARG A 14 -14.93 -3.41 -8.23
C ARG A 14 -14.92 -4.54 -9.25
N ARG A 15 -15.95 -5.39 -9.23
CA ARG A 15 -16.19 -6.39 -10.29
C ARG A 15 -16.67 -5.69 -11.55
N ILE A 16 -16.05 -5.99 -12.68
CA ILE A 16 -16.42 -5.46 -13.99
C ILE A 16 -16.61 -6.64 -14.94
N ARG A 17 -17.73 -6.66 -15.67
CA ARG A 17 -18.07 -7.72 -16.63
C ARG A 17 -18.21 -7.13 -18.04
N GLY A 18 -17.51 -7.72 -19.02
CA GLY A 18 -17.80 -7.52 -20.44
C GLY A 18 -17.70 -6.08 -20.93
N HIS A 19 -16.64 -5.34 -20.57
CA HIS A 19 -16.38 -4.00 -21.11
C HIS A 19 -15.14 -3.99 -21.99
N SER A 20 -15.15 -3.17 -23.04
CA SER A 20 -13.93 -2.84 -23.77
C SER A 20 -12.99 -2.11 -22.80
N GLN A 21 -11.80 -2.67 -22.59
CA GLN A 21 -10.82 -2.05 -21.70
C GLN A 21 -10.45 -0.67 -22.26
N PRO A 22 -10.70 0.43 -21.52
CA PRO A 22 -10.25 1.74 -21.93
C PRO A 22 -8.72 1.74 -21.97
N ALA A 23 -8.13 2.61 -22.82
CA ALA A 23 -6.68 2.74 -22.87
C ALA A 23 -6.13 3.04 -21.47
N ARG A 24 -5.17 2.24 -21.00
CA ARG A 24 -4.50 2.46 -19.73
C ARG A 24 -3.86 3.84 -19.72
N THR A 25 -4.22 4.64 -18.72
CA THR A 25 -3.67 5.96 -18.48
C THR A 25 -2.93 5.89 -17.16
N PHE A 26 -1.61 5.75 -17.20
CA PHE A 26 -0.84 5.78 -15.96
C PHE A 26 -0.91 7.20 -15.40
N VAL A 27 -1.51 7.37 -14.22
CA VAL A 27 -1.32 8.59 -13.43
C VAL A 27 0.11 8.54 -12.90
N ARG A 28 1.07 8.87 -13.77
CA ARG A 28 2.44 9.10 -13.34
C ARG A 28 2.42 10.30 -12.42
N ALA A 29 3.23 10.25 -11.37
CA ALA A 29 3.48 11.46 -10.62
C ALA A 29 4.05 12.53 -11.57
N ALA A 30 3.47 13.73 -11.54
CA ALA A 30 3.91 14.83 -12.39
C ALA A 30 5.37 15.20 -12.10
N GLU A 31 5.78 15.04 -10.83
CA GLU A 31 7.16 15.23 -10.39
C GLU A 31 7.95 13.91 -10.44
N ARG A 32 9.20 14.00 -10.88
CA ARG A 32 10.15 12.90 -10.83
C ARG A 32 10.94 12.93 -9.53
N VAL A 33 11.45 11.77 -9.12
CA VAL A 33 12.42 11.70 -8.02
C VAL A 33 13.68 12.53 -8.33
N PRO A 34 14.24 13.27 -7.36
CA PRO A 34 15.38 14.13 -7.62
C PRO A 34 16.66 13.29 -7.76
N TYR A 35 17.54 13.72 -8.65
CA TYR A 35 18.88 13.17 -8.79
C TYR A 35 19.87 13.93 -7.89
N ARG A 36 20.74 13.21 -7.23
CA ARG A 36 21.76 13.74 -6.32
C ARG A 36 23.12 13.10 -6.60
N THR A 37 24.19 13.76 -6.23
CA THR A 37 25.53 13.17 -6.29
C THR A 37 25.69 12.11 -5.19
N LYS A 38 26.54 11.13 -5.45
CA LYS A 38 26.93 10.15 -4.43
C LYS A 38 27.50 10.86 -3.20
N GLY A 39 27.05 10.44 -2.01
CA GLY A 39 27.43 11.07 -0.73
C GLY A 39 26.54 12.24 -0.30
N PHE A 40 25.50 12.58 -1.08
CA PHE A 40 24.46 13.54 -0.70
C PHE A 40 24.01 13.38 0.75
N GLN A 41 24.10 14.49 1.49
CA GLN A 41 23.58 14.63 2.84
C GLN A 41 22.35 15.53 2.76
N PRO A 42 21.14 15.02 3.09
CA PRO A 42 19.94 15.83 3.05
C PRO A 42 19.96 16.88 4.17
N ASN A 43 19.25 17.98 3.95
CA ASN A 43 19.06 19.04 4.93
C ASN A 43 17.56 19.34 5.17
N LEU A 44 17.28 20.42 5.90
CA LEU A 44 15.91 20.85 6.19
C LEU A 44 15.12 21.19 4.92
N ASP A 45 15.75 21.86 3.94
CA ASP A 45 15.10 22.23 2.68
C ASP A 45 14.75 20.97 1.86
N ASP A 46 15.61 19.95 1.88
CA ASP A 46 15.34 18.65 1.26
C ASP A 46 14.16 17.95 1.90
N LEU A 47 14.05 17.99 3.23
CA LEU A 47 12.93 17.43 3.96
C LEU A 47 11.63 18.17 3.65
N GLN A 48 11.64 19.50 3.69
CA GLN A 48 10.48 20.33 3.35
C GLN A 48 10.03 20.11 1.91
N SER A 49 10.98 20.02 0.98
CA SER A 49 10.71 19.66 -0.40
C SER A 49 10.07 18.29 -0.50
N TYR A 50 10.61 17.26 0.17
CA TYR A 50 9.97 15.94 0.21
C TYR A 50 8.54 15.99 0.74
N VAL A 51 8.31 16.63 1.89
CA VAL A 51 6.97 16.72 2.51
C VAL A 51 5.97 17.40 1.59
N ARG A 52 6.39 18.49 0.92
CA ARG A 52 5.57 19.20 -0.07
C ARG A 52 5.17 18.28 -1.23
N ARG A 53 6.14 17.61 -1.86
CA ARG A 53 5.91 16.72 -3.00
C ARG A 53 5.00 15.54 -2.64
N ARG A 54 5.18 14.96 -1.45
CA ARG A 54 4.30 13.92 -0.92
C ARG A 54 2.86 14.43 -0.73
N ARG A 55 2.69 15.62 -0.15
CA ARG A 55 1.39 16.25 0.06
C ARG A 55 0.69 16.55 -1.27
N GLU A 56 1.42 17.07 -2.25
CA GLU A 56 0.91 17.32 -3.61
C GLU A 56 0.46 16.03 -4.29
N LEU A 57 1.23 14.94 -4.17
CA LEU A 57 0.87 13.64 -4.71
C LEU A 57 -0.44 13.10 -4.09
N PHE A 58 -0.61 13.27 -2.78
CA PHE A 58 -1.83 12.88 -2.07
C PHE A 58 -3.03 13.78 -2.35
N GLY A 59 -2.88 14.84 -3.16
CA GLY A 59 -4.01 15.59 -3.71
C GLY A 59 -4.87 14.77 -4.69
N SER A 60 -4.35 13.67 -5.25
CA SER A 60 -5.17 12.70 -5.99
C SER A 60 -5.85 11.73 -5.04
N ASN A 61 -7.19 11.74 -5.05
CA ASN A 61 -8.00 10.81 -4.26
C ASN A 61 -7.69 9.34 -4.58
N GLU A 62 -7.37 9.02 -5.84
CA GLU A 62 -7.06 7.65 -6.24
C GLU A 62 -5.73 7.17 -5.65
N ILE A 63 -4.71 8.04 -5.63
CA ILE A 63 -3.41 7.74 -5.02
C ILE A 63 -3.53 7.69 -3.50
N LEU A 64 -4.25 8.64 -2.89
CA LEU A 64 -4.49 8.68 -1.46
C LEU A 64 -5.21 7.40 -0.99
N ARG A 65 -6.28 6.99 -1.70
CA ARG A 65 -7.01 5.75 -1.40
C ARG A 65 -6.11 4.53 -1.57
N ALA A 66 -5.33 4.45 -2.63
CA ALA A 66 -4.37 3.35 -2.82
C ALA A 66 -3.36 3.26 -1.67
N ALA A 67 -2.79 4.39 -1.23
CA ALA A 67 -1.82 4.44 -0.13
C ALA A 67 -2.44 4.05 1.22
N LEU A 68 -3.66 4.49 1.50
CA LEU A 68 -4.39 4.12 2.71
C LEU A 68 -4.75 2.61 2.71
N LYS A 69 -5.20 2.06 1.58
CA LYS A 69 -5.49 0.63 1.45
C LYS A 69 -4.25 -0.26 1.53
N HIS A 70 -3.09 0.27 1.14
CA HIS A 70 -1.83 -0.48 1.12
C HIS A 70 -1.43 -1.01 2.52
N GLY A 71 -1.90 -0.34 3.58
CA GLY A 71 -1.58 -0.65 4.96
C GLY A 71 -0.14 -0.32 5.33
N GLY A 72 0.21 -0.61 6.58
CA GLY A 72 1.56 -0.43 7.12
C GLY A 72 2.08 1.01 6.94
N LEU A 73 3.32 1.12 6.48
CA LEU A 73 4.00 2.41 6.36
C LEU A 73 3.36 3.36 5.31
N MET A 74 2.87 2.84 4.19
CA MET A 74 2.22 3.67 3.18
C MET A 74 0.95 4.31 3.74
N TRP A 75 0.16 3.51 4.48
CA TRP A 75 -1.00 4.01 5.21
C TRP A 75 -0.59 5.07 6.23
N ARG A 76 0.47 4.84 7.03
CA ARG A 76 0.89 5.80 8.04
C ARG A 76 1.34 7.14 7.44
N LEU A 77 2.06 7.09 6.31
CA LEU A 77 2.53 8.29 5.60
C LEU A 77 1.39 9.06 4.93
N ALA A 78 0.37 8.36 4.44
CA ALA A 78 -0.84 8.95 3.90
C ALA A 78 -1.77 9.51 4.99
N HIS A 79 -1.86 8.82 6.13
CA HIS A 79 -2.63 9.25 7.29
C HIS A 79 -2.05 10.51 7.96
N ASP A 80 -0.76 10.78 7.73
CA ASP A 80 -0.06 11.97 8.20
C ASP A 80 -0.41 13.26 7.43
N VAL A 81 -1.19 13.15 6.35
CA VAL A 81 -1.64 14.32 5.57
C VAL A 81 -2.78 15.03 6.30
N GLU A 82 -2.70 16.36 6.36
CA GLU A 82 -3.76 17.20 6.95
C GLU A 82 -5.10 16.95 6.25
N GLY A 83 -6.09 16.52 7.03
CA GLY A 83 -7.44 16.19 6.56
C GLY A 83 -7.80 14.76 6.95
N ASN A 84 -8.62 14.62 8.00
CA ASN A 84 -9.23 13.33 8.33
C ASN A 84 -9.99 12.83 7.11
N TYR A 85 -9.51 11.76 6.48
CA TYR A 85 -10.34 11.03 5.53
C TYR A 85 -11.47 10.33 6.31
N SER A 86 -12.67 10.31 5.76
CA SER A 86 -13.75 9.51 6.35
C SER A 86 -13.50 8.02 6.09
N GLU A 87 -13.89 7.14 7.02
CA GLU A 87 -13.89 5.70 6.74
C GLU A 87 -14.72 5.40 5.47
N GLU A 88 -15.79 6.17 5.25
CA GLU A 88 -16.63 6.13 4.05
C GLU A 88 -15.84 6.35 2.76
N PHE A 89 -14.90 7.31 2.71
CA PHE A 89 -14.07 7.56 1.53
C PHE A 89 -13.26 6.33 1.07
N LEU A 90 -12.83 5.49 2.01
CA LEU A 90 -12.14 4.23 1.71
C LEU A 90 -13.14 3.16 1.28
N LEU A 91 -14.28 3.06 1.97
CA LEU A 91 -15.26 2.00 1.77
C LEU A 91 -16.16 2.20 0.54
N THR A 92 -16.20 3.40 -0.06
CA THR A 92 -16.96 3.66 -1.31
C THR A 92 -16.43 2.88 -2.51
N GLY A 93 -15.27 2.25 -2.40
CA GLY A 93 -14.64 1.52 -3.50
C GLY A 93 -13.77 2.39 -4.39
N PRO A 94 -13.14 1.78 -5.42
CA PRO A 94 -12.27 2.47 -6.33
C PRO A 94 -13.04 3.45 -7.21
N SER A 95 -12.34 4.47 -7.71
CA SER A 95 -12.93 5.47 -8.61
C SER A 95 -13.47 4.86 -9.91
N SER A 96 -14.29 5.64 -10.62
CA SER A 96 -14.75 5.29 -11.97
C SER A 96 -13.61 5.09 -12.99
N ARG A 97 -12.41 5.59 -12.68
CA ARG A 97 -11.22 5.52 -13.54
C ARG A 97 -10.34 4.30 -13.25
N VAL A 98 -10.76 3.40 -12.35
CA VAL A 98 -9.94 2.24 -11.93
C VAL A 98 -9.43 1.37 -13.09
N MET A 99 -10.19 1.21 -14.17
CA MET A 99 -9.72 0.47 -15.36
C MET A 99 -8.59 1.18 -16.13
N GLN A 100 -8.49 2.51 -16.01
CA GLN A 100 -7.44 3.30 -16.65
C GLN A 100 -6.16 3.32 -15.82
N ILE A 101 -6.30 3.44 -14.49
CA ILE A 101 -5.20 3.80 -13.59
C ILE A 101 -4.81 2.70 -12.58
N GLY A 102 -5.70 1.73 -12.37
CA GLY A 102 -5.55 0.67 -11.38
C GLY A 102 -5.05 -0.63 -11.99
N ASP A 103 -5.17 -1.70 -11.22
CA ASP A 103 -4.77 -3.04 -11.62
C ASP A 103 -5.90 -4.06 -11.46
N VAL A 104 -5.74 -5.20 -12.14
CA VAL A 104 -6.77 -6.23 -12.25
C VAL A 104 -6.33 -7.52 -11.58
N HIS A 105 -7.21 -8.06 -10.74
CA HIS A 105 -7.12 -9.40 -10.18
C HIS A 105 -8.13 -10.30 -10.89
N HIS A 106 -7.66 -11.41 -11.43
CA HIS A 106 -8.52 -12.40 -12.07
C HIS A 106 -8.96 -13.45 -11.04
N THR A 107 -10.27 -13.68 -10.95
CA THR A 107 -10.81 -14.76 -10.11
C THR A 107 -10.67 -16.12 -10.79
N ALA A 108 -10.77 -17.21 -10.03
CA ALA A 108 -10.80 -18.56 -10.59
C ALA A 108 -12.01 -18.78 -11.53
N GLU A 109 -13.08 -18.00 -11.36
CA GLU A 109 -14.30 -18.01 -12.17
C GLU A 109 -14.16 -17.17 -13.46
N GLY A 110 -13.02 -16.49 -13.65
CA GLY A 110 -12.76 -15.65 -14.82
C GLY A 110 -13.26 -14.22 -14.72
N ASP A 111 -13.67 -13.75 -13.53
CA ASP A 111 -14.02 -12.35 -13.33
C ASP A 111 -12.80 -11.46 -13.17
N GLU A 112 -12.95 -10.22 -13.66
CA GLU A 112 -12.00 -9.14 -13.41
C GLU A 112 -12.43 -8.31 -12.19
N LEU A 113 -11.58 -8.30 -11.17
CA LEU A 113 -11.70 -7.45 -9.99
C LEU A 113 -10.66 -6.33 -10.08
N TRP A 114 -11.14 -5.11 -10.27
CA TRP A 114 -10.28 -3.95 -10.46
C TRP A 114 -10.11 -3.16 -9.17
N ASP A 115 -8.88 -2.76 -8.86
CA ASP A 115 -8.58 -1.92 -7.70
C ASP A 115 -7.50 -0.86 -7.98
N GLU A 116 -7.53 0.21 -7.21
CA GLU A 116 -6.49 1.25 -7.26
C GLU A 116 -5.22 0.75 -6.56
N ILE A 117 -4.09 0.87 -7.26
CA ILE A 117 -2.76 0.44 -6.80
C ILE A 117 -1.77 1.60 -6.92
N LEU A 118 -0.76 1.61 -6.05
CA LEU A 118 0.38 2.51 -6.18
C LEU A 118 1.36 1.99 -7.22
N THR A 119 1.80 2.86 -8.12
CA THR A 119 2.92 2.58 -9.04
C THR A 119 4.27 2.79 -8.34
N ASP A 120 5.35 2.19 -8.87
CA ASP A 120 6.69 2.34 -8.30
C ASP A 120 7.15 3.80 -8.19
N ASP A 121 6.84 4.63 -9.20
CA ASP A 121 7.17 6.06 -9.18
C ASP A 121 6.43 6.81 -8.05
N GLN A 122 5.17 6.44 -7.79
CA GLN A 122 4.39 7.02 -6.69
C GLN A 122 4.93 6.56 -5.33
N ILE A 123 5.26 5.27 -5.20
CA ILE A 123 5.91 4.72 -4.00
C ILE A 123 7.22 5.45 -3.72
N ASP A 124 8.02 5.68 -4.76
CA ASP A 124 9.29 6.37 -4.64
C ASP A 124 9.13 7.80 -4.11
N ILE A 125 8.09 8.51 -4.53
CA ILE A 125 7.79 9.86 -4.00
C ILE A 125 7.26 9.80 -2.58
N ILE A 126 6.35 8.87 -2.26
CA ILE A 126 5.80 8.70 -0.91
C ILE A 126 6.92 8.39 0.11
N CYS A 127 7.84 7.51 -0.27
CA CYS A 127 9.01 7.14 0.51
C CYS A 127 10.12 8.21 0.52
N GLY A 128 10.02 9.22 -0.35
CA GLY A 128 11.00 10.31 -0.42
C GLY A 128 12.35 9.87 -0.98
N VAL A 129 12.33 9.15 -2.10
CA VAL A 129 13.51 8.62 -2.78
C VAL A 129 14.28 9.73 -3.50
N TYR A 130 15.61 9.64 -3.42
CA TYR A 130 16.58 10.34 -4.26
C TYR A 130 17.40 9.30 -5.03
N LYS A 131 17.64 9.57 -6.31
CA LYS A 131 18.51 8.74 -7.15
C LYS A 131 19.93 9.31 -7.08
N GLN A 132 20.84 8.57 -6.47
CA GLN A 132 22.25 8.96 -6.40
C GLN A 132 23.00 8.43 -7.61
N THR A 133 23.56 9.32 -8.43
CA THR A 133 24.43 8.94 -9.54
C THR A 133 25.89 9.12 -9.17
N ASP A 134 26.74 8.22 -9.64
CA ASP A 134 28.19 8.44 -9.64
C ASP A 134 28.60 9.49 -10.69
N CYS A 135 29.87 9.92 -10.64
CA CYS A 135 30.42 10.91 -11.56
C CYS A 135 30.41 10.44 -13.03
N ARG A 136 30.15 9.16 -13.28
CA ARG A 136 30.13 8.52 -14.60
C ARG A 136 28.69 8.20 -15.07
N ALA A 137 27.68 8.54 -14.27
CA ALA A 137 26.26 8.23 -14.47
C ALA A 137 25.96 6.74 -14.76
N GLN A 138 26.82 5.82 -14.31
CA GLN A 138 26.71 4.39 -14.63
C GLN A 138 25.96 3.60 -13.55
N LEU A 139 26.01 4.07 -12.30
CA LEU A 139 25.37 3.41 -11.16
C LEU A 139 24.43 4.39 -10.46
N THR A 140 23.15 4.02 -10.39
CA THR A 140 22.13 4.70 -9.57
C THR A 140 21.86 3.92 -8.30
N GLU A 141 22.13 4.53 -7.15
CA GLU A 141 21.71 4.03 -5.84
C GLU A 141 20.50 4.82 -5.35
N ASP A 142 19.47 4.12 -4.89
CA ASP A 142 18.29 4.77 -4.30
C ASP A 142 18.49 4.94 -2.79
N VAL A 143 18.38 6.18 -2.31
CA VAL A 143 18.31 6.51 -0.87
C VAL A 143 16.98 7.19 -0.58
N SER A 144 16.41 6.96 0.60
CA SER A 144 15.07 7.45 0.91
C SER A 144 14.88 7.89 2.36
N TRP A 145 13.91 8.79 2.58
CA TRP A 145 13.44 9.21 3.90
C TRP A 145 12.67 8.09 4.62
N PHE A 146 12.00 7.20 3.90
CA PHE A 146 11.30 6.06 4.47
C PHE A 146 11.59 4.78 3.67
N PRO A 147 11.58 3.59 4.28
CA PRO A 147 11.86 2.35 3.55
C PRO A 147 10.75 2.10 2.51
N LYS A 148 11.14 1.58 1.35
CA LYS A 148 10.16 1.14 0.35
C LYS A 148 9.35 -0.05 0.89
N PRO A 149 8.11 -0.27 0.40
CA PRO A 149 7.30 -1.43 0.76
C PRO A 149 8.03 -2.78 0.63
N THR A 150 8.91 -2.92 -0.36
CA THR A 150 9.74 -4.13 -0.57
C THR A 150 10.76 -4.38 0.53
N VAL A 151 11.11 -3.37 1.32
CA VAL A 151 12.03 -3.48 2.47
C VAL A 151 11.26 -3.57 3.78
N TRP A 152 10.11 -2.89 3.87
CA TRP A 152 9.20 -3.02 4.99
C TRP A 152 8.61 -4.43 5.08
N LYS A 153 8.23 -5.01 3.93
CA LYS A 153 7.60 -6.34 3.87
C LYS A 153 8.50 -7.41 4.48
N GLY A 154 7.95 -8.15 5.44
CA GLY A 154 8.65 -9.22 6.15
C GLY A 154 9.70 -8.74 7.17
N CYS A 155 9.78 -7.43 7.46
CA CYS A 155 10.56 -6.95 8.60
C CYS A 155 9.82 -7.22 9.93
N GLY A 156 10.50 -7.07 11.07
CA GLY A 156 9.89 -7.35 12.38
C GLY A 156 8.72 -6.45 12.77
N LEU A 157 8.52 -5.34 12.05
CA LEU A 157 7.39 -4.41 12.22
C LEU A 157 6.22 -4.72 11.28
N ASP A 158 6.40 -5.62 10.31
CA ASP A 158 5.36 -6.03 9.37
C ASP A 158 4.54 -7.19 9.94
N VAL A 159 3.65 -6.87 10.89
CA VAL A 159 2.79 -7.83 11.60
C VAL A 159 1.35 -7.87 11.06
N GLY A 160 1.11 -7.28 9.88
CA GLY A 160 -0.21 -7.25 9.22
C GLY A 160 -1.11 -6.05 9.55
N PHE A 161 -0.74 -5.26 10.55
CA PHE A 161 -1.40 -4.00 10.92
C PHE A 161 -0.38 -2.99 11.45
N TRP A 162 -0.79 -1.73 11.64
CA TRP A 162 0.06 -0.71 12.22
C TRP A 162 0.10 -0.84 13.75
N SER A 163 1.11 -1.56 14.25
CA SER A 163 1.29 -1.85 15.67
C SER A 163 1.87 -0.66 16.46
N ALA A 164 1.79 -0.72 17.80
CA ALA A 164 2.42 0.26 18.67
C ALA A 164 3.94 0.35 18.46
N ASP A 165 4.60 -0.78 18.18
CA ASP A 165 6.04 -0.81 17.85
C ASP A 165 6.34 -0.11 16.53
N ALA A 166 5.48 -0.28 15.51
CA ALA A 166 5.61 0.41 14.24
C ALA A 166 5.42 1.94 14.41
N GLU A 167 4.44 2.37 15.22
CA GLU A 167 4.24 3.78 15.54
C GLU A 167 5.43 4.34 16.32
N SER A 168 5.93 3.63 17.33
CA SER A 168 7.11 4.04 18.10
C SER A 168 8.35 4.20 17.21
N TRP A 169 8.58 3.25 16.29
CA TRP A 169 9.64 3.35 15.29
C TRP A 169 9.47 4.59 14.40
N TYR A 170 8.26 4.86 13.93
CA TYR A 170 7.95 6.00 13.06
C TYR A 170 8.19 7.32 13.78
N GLN A 171 7.64 7.47 14.99
CA GLN A 171 7.79 8.66 15.83
C GLN A 171 9.26 8.92 16.17
N HIS A 172 10.03 7.87 16.48
CA HIS A 172 11.46 8.01 16.72
C HIS A 172 12.21 8.52 15.48
N ARG A 173 11.82 8.07 14.28
CA ARG A 173 12.41 8.57 13.02
C ARG A 173 12.00 10.03 12.75
N ILE A 174 10.75 10.42 12.98
CA ILE A 174 10.31 11.82 12.87
C ILE A 174 11.08 12.72 13.86
N ALA A 175 11.25 12.27 15.10
CA ALA A 175 12.00 13.01 16.11
C ALA A 175 13.44 13.34 15.68
N LYS A 176 14.12 12.40 14.98
CA LYS A 176 15.45 12.65 14.41
C LYS A 176 15.46 13.78 13.39
N TYR A 177 14.44 13.85 12.54
CA TYR A 177 14.33 14.93 11.56
C TYR A 177 14.07 16.27 12.22
N ILE A 178 13.22 16.30 13.25
CA ILE A 178 12.96 17.52 14.02
C ILE A 178 14.22 17.99 14.75
N SER A 179 15.04 17.06 15.27
CA SER A 179 16.32 17.40 15.91
C SER A 179 17.45 17.75 14.94
N GLY A 180 17.21 17.71 13.63
CA GLY A 180 18.22 18.02 12.60
C GLY A 180 19.14 16.87 12.19
N ASP A 181 18.88 15.65 12.66
CA ASP A 181 19.58 14.43 12.21
C ASP A 181 18.93 13.93 10.90
N PHE A 182 19.21 14.68 9.82
CA PHE A 182 18.68 14.40 8.50
C PHE A 182 19.47 13.25 7.84
N LYS A 183 18.81 12.10 7.68
CA LYS A 183 19.43 10.93 7.05
C LYS A 183 18.46 10.16 6.15
N CYS A 184 18.83 10.10 4.88
CA CYS A 184 18.27 9.12 3.94
C CYS A 184 19.08 7.82 4.02
N GLU A 185 18.38 6.69 3.95
CA GLU A 185 19.00 5.36 3.99
C GLU A 185 18.80 4.63 2.66
N ASN A 186 19.80 3.83 2.27
CA ASN A 186 19.67 2.89 1.15
C ASN A 186 19.02 1.58 1.59
N GLN A 187 18.72 0.69 0.63
CA GLN A 187 18.08 -0.59 0.89
C GLN A 187 18.80 -1.45 1.96
N THR A 188 20.13 -1.50 1.93
CA THR A 188 20.93 -2.31 2.86
C THR A 188 20.89 -1.74 4.27
N GLN A 189 20.97 -0.42 4.41
CA GLN A 189 20.85 0.29 5.69
C GLN A 189 19.46 0.07 6.29
N TRP A 190 18.41 0.19 5.47
CA TRP A 190 17.04 -0.10 5.91
C TRP A 190 16.85 -1.54 6.39
N ARG A 191 17.34 -2.52 5.65
CA ARG A 191 17.30 -3.93 6.08
C ARG A 191 18.04 -4.16 7.39
N LYS A 192 19.06 -3.36 7.69
CA LYS A 192 19.79 -3.45 8.97
C LYS A 192 19.03 -2.76 10.10
N SER A 193 18.44 -1.59 9.87
CA SER A 193 17.71 -0.82 10.88
C SER A 193 16.34 -1.42 11.23
N LEU A 194 15.72 -2.15 10.30
CA LEU A 194 14.43 -2.83 10.48
C LEU A 194 14.55 -4.28 10.96
N LYS A 195 15.75 -4.76 11.31
CA LYS A 195 15.96 -6.07 11.96
C LYS A 195 15.49 -6.01 13.42
N LEU A 196 14.19 -5.90 13.60
CA LEU A 196 13.51 -6.12 14.87
C LEU A 196 12.91 -7.53 14.89
N CYS A 197 12.70 -8.10 16.08
CA CYS A 197 12.12 -9.42 16.37
C CYS A 197 12.09 -10.42 15.19
N ARG A 198 13.11 -11.28 15.09
CA ARG A 198 13.27 -12.23 13.96
C ARG A 198 12.10 -13.20 13.76
N ASP A 199 11.31 -13.43 14.80
CA ASP A 199 10.21 -14.38 14.77
C ASP A 199 8.86 -13.73 14.48
N ALA A 200 8.73 -12.40 14.57
CA ALA A 200 7.48 -11.70 14.29
C ALA A 200 6.94 -11.98 12.87
N PRO A 201 7.76 -11.96 11.79
CA PRO A 201 7.28 -12.31 10.45
C PRO A 201 6.79 -13.76 10.35
N LYS A 202 7.46 -14.70 11.04
CA LYS A 202 7.07 -16.12 11.04
C LYS A 202 5.74 -16.33 11.75
N VAL A 203 5.54 -15.64 12.87
CA VAL A 203 4.27 -15.69 13.61
C VAL A 203 3.15 -15.09 12.78
N ALA A 204 3.38 -13.95 12.12
CA ALA A 204 2.40 -13.33 11.23
C ALA A 204 2.04 -14.25 10.04
N GLU A 205 3.03 -14.89 9.42
CA GLU A 205 2.82 -15.84 8.33
C GLU A 205 2.07 -17.11 8.79
N ALA A 206 2.40 -17.63 9.97
CA ALA A 206 1.69 -18.76 10.55
C ALA A 206 0.23 -18.40 10.87
N LEU A 207 -0.01 -17.21 11.44
CA LEU A 207 -1.35 -16.72 11.73
C LEU A 207 -2.18 -16.54 10.45
N GLU A 208 -1.60 -15.96 9.41
CA GLU A 208 -2.22 -15.80 8.10
C GLU A 208 -2.61 -17.16 7.50
N THR A 209 -1.71 -18.15 7.59
CA THR A 209 -1.94 -19.51 7.10
C THR A 209 -3.09 -20.19 7.85
N VAL A 210 -3.09 -20.12 9.18
CA VAL A 210 -4.15 -20.71 10.01
C VAL A 210 -5.48 -20.00 9.79
N SER A 211 -5.46 -18.67 9.68
CA SER A 211 -6.66 -17.85 9.42
C SER A 211 -7.28 -18.19 8.07
N ARG A 212 -6.46 -18.35 7.03
CA ARG A 212 -6.93 -18.80 5.70
C ARG A 212 -7.59 -20.17 5.76
N GLY A 213 -6.94 -21.14 6.41
CA GLY A 213 -7.52 -22.47 6.58
C GLY A 213 -8.83 -22.47 7.36
N PHE A 214 -8.97 -21.59 8.35
CA PHE A 214 -10.23 -21.38 9.07
C PHE A 214 -11.33 -20.82 8.14
N LEU A 215 -11.02 -19.77 7.37
CA LEU A 215 -11.98 -19.16 6.44
C LEU A 215 -12.44 -20.14 5.37
N GLU A 216 -11.51 -20.87 4.75
CA GLU A 216 -11.81 -21.89 3.74
C GLU A 216 -12.71 -22.99 4.30
N ARG A 217 -12.38 -23.51 5.48
CA ARG A 217 -13.10 -24.64 6.07
C ARG A 217 -14.48 -24.27 6.59
N TYR A 218 -14.63 -23.10 7.22
CA TYR A 218 -15.82 -22.79 8.01
C TYR A 218 -16.67 -21.65 7.46
N VAL A 219 -16.09 -20.73 6.68
CA VAL A 219 -16.81 -19.57 6.15
C VAL A 219 -17.14 -19.79 4.68
N LEU A 220 -16.13 -19.94 3.82
CA LEU A 220 -16.31 -19.99 2.37
C LEU A 220 -17.08 -21.24 1.92
N ARG A 221 -16.77 -22.43 2.46
CA ARG A 221 -17.56 -23.64 2.20
C ARG A 221 -19.03 -23.52 2.58
N ARG A 222 -19.35 -22.77 3.63
CA ARG A 222 -20.75 -22.54 4.03
C ARG A 222 -21.42 -21.53 3.10
N CYS A 223 -20.71 -20.49 2.65
CA CYS A 223 -21.22 -19.55 1.65
C CYS A 223 -21.53 -20.23 0.31
N GLU A 224 -20.66 -21.11 -0.19
CA GLU A 224 -20.92 -21.90 -1.42
C GLU A 224 -22.14 -22.84 -1.26
N PHE A 225 -22.30 -23.44 -0.09
CA PHE A 225 -23.45 -24.30 0.21
C PHE A 225 -24.77 -23.50 0.21
N PHE A 226 -24.77 -22.30 0.80
CA PHE A 226 -25.96 -21.44 0.77
C PHE A 226 -26.28 -20.92 -0.64
N PHE A 227 -25.27 -20.54 -1.44
CA PHE A 227 -25.48 -20.08 -2.81
C PHE A 227 -26.02 -21.18 -3.73
N SER A 228 -25.49 -22.40 -3.60
CA SER A 228 -25.93 -23.57 -4.39
C SER A 228 -27.33 -24.09 -4.00
N VAL A 229 -27.69 -24.00 -2.72
CA VAL A 229 -29.06 -24.30 -2.25
C VAL A 229 -30.03 -23.24 -2.73
N TRP A 230 -29.66 -21.96 -2.68
CA TRP A 230 -30.52 -20.87 -3.14
C TRP A 230 -30.77 -20.90 -4.66
N LEU A 231 -29.73 -21.14 -5.49
CA LEU A 231 -29.88 -21.34 -6.94
C LEU A 231 -30.79 -22.52 -7.29
N ARG A 232 -30.70 -23.64 -6.56
CA ARG A 232 -31.62 -24.78 -6.76
C ARG A 232 -33.05 -24.46 -6.38
N VAL A 233 -33.26 -23.64 -5.35
CA VAL A 233 -34.61 -23.21 -4.96
C VAL A 233 -35.21 -22.27 -6.02
N GLU A 234 -34.43 -21.35 -6.61
CA GLU A 234 -34.91 -20.52 -7.72
C GLU A 234 -35.22 -21.35 -8.98
N GLU A 235 -34.35 -22.29 -9.37
CA GLU A 235 -34.61 -23.18 -10.52
C GLU A 235 -35.89 -24.03 -10.32
N LEU A 236 -36.09 -24.57 -9.11
CA LEU A 236 -37.31 -25.32 -8.77
C LEU A 236 -38.57 -24.45 -8.73
N MET A 237 -38.45 -23.16 -8.39
CA MET A 237 -39.56 -22.20 -8.44
C MET A 237 -39.89 -21.76 -9.87
N MET A 238 -38.90 -21.70 -10.77
CA MET A 238 -39.09 -21.36 -12.18
C MET A 238 -39.64 -22.52 -13.01
N MET A 239 -39.42 -23.79 -12.62
CA MET A 239 -40.00 -24.97 -13.27
C MET A 239 -41.46 -25.28 -12.90
N LYS A 240 -42.04 -24.56 -11.92
CA LYS A 240 -43.44 -24.72 -11.47
C LYS A 240 -44.40 -23.65 -11.98
N ARG A 241 -44.02 -22.87 -13.00
CA ARG A 241 -44.90 -21.93 -13.70
C ARG A 241 -45.26 -22.42 -15.09
#